data_AF-A0A8J2S8S6-F1
#
_entry.id   AF-A0A8J2S8S6-F1
#
_cell.length_a   1.000
_cell.length_b   1.000
_cell.length_c   1.000
_cell.angle_alpha   90.00
_cell.angle_beta   90.00
_cell.angle_gamma   90.00
#
_symmetry.space_group_name_H-M   'P 1'
#
loop_
_entity.id
_entity.type
_entity.pdbx_description
1 polymer ?
#
loop_
_entity_poly.entity_id
_entity_poly.type
_entity_poly.pdbx_seq_one_letter_code
_entity_poly.pdbx_strand_id
1 'polypeptide(L)'
;MAMKTVATQLRAKLRLPAFGAPLFIVSNPDLCVAQCKSGVVGSFPALNARGSDDALDKWITDVKSRLDPEHDAPFAVNQIVHRSNARLMHDMEVIVKHEVPIVITSLGARPEINEAVHSYGGLVFHDVINNKFARKAVEKGADGLVLVAWGAGGHAGTLSPFALVQEVREWWDGPIALSGAIGSGHGVAAAVAAGADFAYVGSPFIATHEANASEAYKNAIVEGSAEDIVYSNLFTGVHGNYLKASVRAAGLDPDALPESDPSAMDFSGSKAWKDIWGCGQGIDGVRDVVSTAALVDRYHEEFEDACARVAAYGAVYEGKCGWRNCRRVHPRRCTGANGPCTICGTTSHATKYHIEFERYIAARKPRPPTEPEGEDIEAMMRGVGLSDPPQPEGDIPPPGPASSGGPPGYL
;
A
#
# COMPACT_ATOMS: atom_id res chain seq x y z
N MET A 1 6.93 -19.54 -0.46
CA MET A 1 8.34 -19.43 -0.91
C MET A 1 8.49 -18.74 -2.26
N ALA A 2 7.71 -19.09 -3.29
CA ALA A 2 7.79 -18.44 -4.61
C ALA A 2 7.63 -16.90 -4.57
N MET A 3 6.67 -16.36 -3.82
CA MET A 3 6.40 -14.90 -3.84
C MET A 3 7.44 -14.04 -3.08
N LYS A 4 8.08 -14.56 -2.02
CA LYS A 4 9.26 -13.92 -1.40
C LYS A 4 10.44 -13.81 -2.37
N THR A 5 10.47 -14.68 -3.38
CA THR A 5 11.48 -14.66 -4.44
C THR A 5 11.27 -13.47 -5.39
N VAL A 6 10.01 -13.13 -5.72
CA VAL A 6 9.66 -11.97 -6.58
C VAL A 6 10.14 -10.66 -5.98
N ALA A 7 9.80 -10.39 -4.71
CA ALA A 7 10.23 -9.15 -4.04
C ALA A 7 11.77 -9.06 -3.96
N THR A 8 12.44 -10.18 -3.66
CA THR A 8 13.90 -10.23 -3.59
C THR A 8 14.56 -9.98 -4.95
N GLN A 9 14.05 -10.62 -6.01
CA GLN A 9 14.56 -10.47 -7.38
C GLN A 9 14.35 -9.06 -7.91
N LEU A 10 13.17 -8.47 -7.69
CA LEU A 10 12.90 -7.10 -8.12
C LEU A 10 13.81 -6.13 -7.36
N ARG A 11 13.91 -6.25 -6.03
CA ARG A 11 14.78 -5.40 -5.21
C ARG A 11 16.25 -5.47 -5.64
N ALA A 12 16.73 -6.63 -6.08
CA ALA A 12 18.12 -6.78 -6.54
C ALA A 12 18.46 -5.94 -7.78
N LYS A 13 17.46 -5.47 -8.52
CA LYS A 13 17.62 -4.55 -9.67
C LYS A 13 17.48 -3.07 -9.30
N LEU A 14 17.22 -2.75 -8.03
CA LEU A 14 16.94 -1.40 -7.59
C LEU A 14 18.06 -0.88 -6.70
N ARG A 15 18.36 0.41 -6.84
CA ARG A 15 19.20 1.17 -5.91
C ARG A 15 18.45 1.55 -4.63
N LEU A 16 17.15 1.76 -4.75
CA LEU A 16 16.24 2.02 -3.64
C LEU A 16 15.03 1.08 -3.79
N PRO A 17 14.54 0.45 -2.71
CA PRO A 17 13.35 -0.41 -2.78
C PRO A 17 12.09 0.47 -2.93
N ALA A 18 11.90 1.06 -4.11
CA ALA A 18 10.85 2.03 -4.36
C ALA A 18 10.34 1.97 -5.80
N PHE A 19 9.05 2.30 -5.92
CA PHE A 19 8.37 2.61 -7.17
C PHE A 19 8.14 4.12 -7.22
N GLY A 20 8.43 4.72 -8.38
CA GLY A 20 7.82 5.99 -8.77
C GLY A 20 6.38 5.73 -9.16
N ALA A 21 5.42 6.26 -8.39
CA ALA A 21 4.01 6.06 -8.63
C ALA A 21 3.58 6.61 -10.01
N PRO A 22 2.61 5.98 -10.67
CA PRO A 22 2.05 6.43 -11.93
C PRO A 22 1.12 7.61 -11.63
N LEU A 23 1.53 8.80 -12.06
CA LEU A 23 0.82 10.03 -11.79
C LEU A 23 0.00 10.42 -13.02
N PHE A 24 -1.32 10.46 -12.88
CA PHE A 24 -2.20 10.88 -13.97
C PHE A 24 -1.79 12.26 -14.49
N ILE A 25 -1.77 12.42 -15.81
CA ILE A 25 -1.27 13.56 -16.60
C ILE A 25 0.20 13.99 -16.37
N VAL A 26 0.84 13.58 -15.27
CA VAL A 26 2.20 13.99 -14.90
C VAL A 26 3.27 12.98 -15.35
N SER A 27 3.04 11.68 -15.17
CA SER A 27 3.99 10.65 -15.60
C SER A 27 3.92 10.45 -17.11
N ASN A 28 5.03 10.74 -17.77
CA ASN A 28 5.27 10.55 -19.20
C ASN A 28 6.50 9.64 -19.40
N PRO A 29 6.93 9.34 -20.64
CA PRO A 29 8.13 8.55 -20.90
C PRO A 29 9.40 9.16 -20.27
N ASP A 30 9.54 10.49 -20.23
CA ASP A 30 10.72 11.15 -19.66
C ASP A 30 10.87 10.89 -18.17
N LEU A 31 9.81 11.12 -17.38
CA LEU A 31 9.83 10.83 -15.95
C LEU A 31 10.04 9.34 -15.69
N CYS A 32 9.37 8.48 -16.45
CA CYS A 32 9.51 7.03 -16.30
C CYS A 32 10.95 6.56 -16.55
N VAL A 33 11.56 7.00 -17.65
CA VAL A 33 12.95 6.67 -17.98
C VAL A 33 13.91 7.22 -16.92
N ALA A 34 13.70 8.46 -16.47
CA ALA A 34 14.55 9.06 -15.45
C ALA A 34 14.48 8.31 -14.12
N GLN A 35 13.28 7.85 -13.71
CA GLN A 35 13.08 7.00 -12.54
C GLN A 35 13.83 5.66 -12.68
N CYS A 36 13.65 4.97 -13.81
CA CYS A 36 14.32 3.70 -14.10
C CYS A 36 15.85 3.82 -14.05
N LYS A 37 16.42 4.83 -14.72
CA LYS A 37 17.86 5.09 -14.73
C LYS A 37 18.43 5.50 -13.38
N SER A 38 17.60 6.07 -12.53
CA SER A 38 17.99 6.43 -11.15
C SER A 38 17.97 5.23 -10.20
N GLY A 39 17.44 4.09 -10.64
CA GLY A 39 17.43 2.83 -9.87
C GLY A 39 16.18 2.61 -9.01
N VAL A 40 15.04 3.19 -9.41
CA VAL A 40 13.71 2.88 -8.86
C VAL A 40 12.78 2.43 -9.98
N VAL A 41 11.72 1.68 -9.68
CA VAL A 41 10.76 1.29 -10.73
C VAL A 41 10.08 2.55 -11.27
N GLY A 42 10.31 2.88 -12.53
CA GLY A 42 9.63 4.00 -13.20
C GLY A 42 8.23 3.58 -13.62
N SER A 43 7.26 4.50 -13.62
CA SER A 43 5.92 4.13 -14.10
C SER A 43 5.09 5.26 -14.68
N PHE A 44 4.12 4.90 -15.52
CA PHE A 44 3.15 5.84 -16.08
C PHE A 44 1.77 5.18 -16.30
N PRO A 45 0.66 5.94 -16.18
CA PRO A 45 -0.67 5.49 -16.59
C PRO A 45 -0.80 5.35 -18.12
N ALA A 46 -1.35 4.24 -18.59
CA ALA A 46 -1.67 4.05 -20.01
C ALA A 46 -2.60 5.15 -20.55
N LEU A 47 -3.52 5.64 -19.71
CA LEU A 47 -4.44 6.73 -20.03
C LEU A 47 -3.76 8.09 -20.23
N ASN A 48 -2.49 8.26 -19.87
CA ASN A 48 -1.73 9.47 -20.18
C ASN A 48 -1.29 9.50 -21.65
N ALA A 49 -1.07 8.35 -22.28
CA ALA A 49 -0.76 8.26 -23.70
C ALA A 49 -2.04 8.58 -24.51
N ARG A 50 -2.13 9.79 -25.06
CA ARG A 50 -3.31 10.32 -25.77
C ARG A 50 -2.89 10.95 -27.10
N GLY A 51 -3.87 11.26 -27.93
CA GLY A 51 -3.69 12.00 -29.19
C GLY A 51 -3.75 11.12 -30.44
N SER A 52 -3.53 9.81 -30.30
CA SER A 52 -3.71 8.81 -31.36
C SER A 52 -3.89 7.41 -30.76
N ASP A 53 -4.46 6.48 -31.54
CA ASP A 53 -4.70 5.09 -31.11
C ASP A 53 -3.39 4.31 -30.86
N ASP A 54 -2.30 4.74 -31.46
CA ASP A 54 -0.96 4.16 -31.33
C ASP A 54 -0.07 4.88 -30.29
N ALA A 55 -0.62 5.83 -29.53
CA ALA A 55 0.17 6.64 -28.59
C ALA A 55 0.86 5.79 -27.52
N LEU A 56 0.17 4.79 -26.95
CA LEU A 56 0.74 3.90 -25.94
C LEU A 56 1.85 3.02 -26.52
N ASP A 57 1.65 2.51 -27.74
CA ASP A 57 2.64 1.70 -28.45
C ASP A 57 3.94 2.49 -28.69
N LYS A 58 3.82 3.75 -29.12
CA LYS A 58 4.95 4.67 -29.27
C LYS A 58 5.65 4.96 -27.95
N TRP A 59 4.90 5.21 -26.88
CA TRP A 59 5.47 5.50 -25.57
C TRP A 59 6.26 4.32 -25.01
N ILE A 60 5.71 3.10 -25.08
CA ILE A 60 6.42 1.91 -24.58
C ILE A 60 7.66 1.62 -25.45
N THR A 61 7.56 1.82 -26.76
CA THR A 61 8.72 1.71 -27.68
C THR A 61 9.82 2.72 -27.30
N ASP A 62 9.47 3.98 -27.06
CA ASP A 62 10.43 5.02 -26.64
C ASP A 62 11.11 4.64 -25.32
N VAL A 63 10.33 4.28 -24.30
CA VAL A 63 10.86 3.86 -22.99
C VAL A 63 11.83 2.68 -23.15
N LYS A 64 11.43 1.61 -23.85
CA LYS A 64 12.29 0.44 -24.09
C LYS A 64 13.56 0.79 -24.86
N SER A 65 13.50 1.74 -25.79
CA SER A 65 14.68 2.17 -26.57
C SER A 65 15.70 2.96 -25.75
N ARG A 66 15.26 3.58 -24.64
CA ARG A 66 16.08 4.45 -23.79
C ARG A 66 16.65 3.75 -22.57
N LEU A 67 16.16 2.55 -22.25
CA LEU A 67 16.56 1.76 -21.09
C LEU A 67 17.43 0.58 -21.49
N ASP A 68 18.42 0.31 -20.64
CA ASP A 68 19.20 -0.93 -20.68
C ASP A 68 18.62 -1.93 -19.66
N PRO A 69 17.96 -3.02 -20.09
CA PRO A 69 17.32 -3.97 -19.18
C PRO A 69 18.27 -4.74 -18.25
N GLU A 70 19.58 -4.71 -18.52
CA GLU A 70 20.59 -5.33 -17.66
C GLU A 70 21.04 -4.40 -16.51
N HIS A 71 20.97 -3.09 -16.71
CA HIS A 71 21.55 -2.09 -15.79
C HIS A 71 20.51 -1.15 -15.18
N ASP A 72 19.43 -0.85 -15.90
CA ASP A 72 18.37 0.05 -15.45
C ASP A 72 17.25 -0.71 -14.72
N ALA A 73 16.58 -0.02 -13.79
CA ALA A 73 15.41 -0.58 -13.13
C ALA A 73 14.25 -0.78 -14.13
N PRO A 74 13.37 -1.78 -13.92
CA PRO A 74 12.24 -2.02 -14.82
C PRO A 74 11.24 -0.87 -14.76
N PHE A 75 10.44 -0.73 -15.82
CA PHE A 75 9.31 0.20 -15.84
C PHE A 75 7.98 -0.51 -15.59
N ALA A 76 6.95 0.24 -15.21
CA ALA A 76 5.60 -0.26 -15.04
C ALA A 76 4.57 0.59 -15.80
N VAL A 77 3.51 -0.05 -16.27
CA VAL A 77 2.37 0.64 -16.90
C VAL A 77 1.13 0.45 -16.05
N ASN A 78 0.47 1.55 -15.68
CA ASN A 78 -0.75 1.51 -14.89
C ASN A 78 -2.01 1.42 -15.76
N GLN A 79 -2.91 0.53 -15.37
CA GLN A 79 -4.20 0.27 -15.97
C GLN A 79 -5.34 0.54 -14.98
N ILE A 80 -6.26 1.41 -15.37
CA ILE A 80 -7.52 1.60 -14.64
C ILE A 80 -8.51 0.54 -15.10
N VAL A 81 -8.77 -0.44 -14.25
CA VAL A 81 -9.59 -1.63 -14.55
C VAL A 81 -11.04 -1.39 -14.14
N HIS A 82 -11.55 -0.20 -14.45
CA HIS A 82 -12.95 0.15 -14.23
C HIS A 82 -13.75 -0.06 -15.52
N ARG A 83 -15.02 -0.46 -15.38
CA ARG A 83 -15.92 -0.74 -16.53
C ARG A 83 -16.12 0.44 -17.49
N SER A 84 -15.91 1.68 -17.03
CA SER A 84 -16.01 2.87 -17.87
C SER A 84 -14.76 3.13 -18.71
N ASN A 85 -13.65 2.41 -18.48
CA ASN A 85 -12.45 2.56 -19.28
C ASN A 85 -12.58 1.80 -20.60
N ALA A 86 -13.06 2.50 -21.64
CA ALA A 86 -13.22 1.94 -22.98
C ALA A 86 -11.89 1.52 -23.66
N ARG A 87 -10.75 2.00 -23.17
CA ARG A 87 -9.42 1.68 -23.72
C ARG A 87 -8.78 0.43 -23.16
N LEU A 88 -9.30 -0.12 -22.05
CA LEU A 88 -8.62 -1.16 -21.28
C LEU A 88 -8.14 -2.34 -22.15
N MET A 89 -9.02 -2.90 -23.00
CA MET A 89 -8.65 -4.06 -23.80
C MET A 89 -7.61 -3.73 -24.87
N HIS A 90 -7.77 -2.61 -25.57
CA HIS A 90 -6.81 -2.12 -26.56
C HIS A 90 -5.44 -1.86 -25.92
N ASP A 91 -5.41 -1.15 -24.78
CA ASP A 91 -4.16 -0.87 -24.08
C ASP A 91 -3.50 -2.17 -23.57
N MET A 92 -4.30 -3.19 -23.20
CA MET A 92 -3.78 -4.51 -22.81
C MET A 92 -3.17 -5.29 -23.97
N GLU A 93 -3.74 -5.22 -25.17
CA GLU A 93 -3.13 -5.81 -26.38
C GLU A 93 -1.74 -5.21 -26.64
N VAL A 94 -1.61 -3.89 -26.49
CA VAL A 94 -0.31 -3.20 -26.60
C VAL A 94 0.64 -3.64 -25.48
N ILE A 95 0.18 -3.74 -24.24
CA ILE A 95 0.98 -4.22 -23.10
C ILE A 95 1.52 -5.63 -23.35
N VAL A 96 0.69 -6.55 -23.84
CA VAL A 96 1.10 -7.93 -24.16
C VAL A 96 2.08 -7.94 -25.33
N LYS A 97 1.81 -7.19 -26.40
CA LYS A 97 2.71 -7.06 -27.56
C LYS A 97 4.12 -6.61 -27.14
N HIS A 98 4.21 -5.71 -26.16
CA HIS A 98 5.48 -5.18 -25.68
C HIS A 98 6.09 -5.94 -24.51
N GLU A 99 5.40 -6.93 -23.97
CA GLU A 99 5.81 -7.70 -22.79
C GLU A 99 6.23 -6.77 -21.63
N VAL A 100 5.36 -5.83 -21.27
CA VAL A 100 5.65 -4.84 -20.22
C VAL A 100 5.98 -5.55 -18.90
N PRO A 101 7.14 -5.28 -18.26
CA PRO A 101 7.62 -6.14 -17.18
C PRO A 101 6.76 -6.08 -15.92
N ILE A 102 6.12 -4.93 -15.65
CA ILE A 102 5.23 -4.75 -14.51
C ILE A 102 3.96 -4.01 -14.96
N VAL A 103 2.80 -4.57 -14.63
CA VAL A 103 1.50 -3.89 -14.79
C VAL A 103 0.95 -3.53 -13.41
N ILE A 104 0.58 -2.27 -13.24
CA ILE A 104 -0.08 -1.80 -12.02
C ILE A 104 -1.57 -1.69 -12.33
N THR A 105 -2.44 -2.33 -11.55
CA THR A 105 -3.89 -2.28 -11.76
C THR A 105 -4.59 -1.55 -10.62
N SER A 106 -5.67 -0.83 -10.92
CA SER A 106 -6.43 -0.04 -9.94
C SER A 106 -7.94 -0.05 -10.24
N LEU A 107 -8.76 0.31 -9.24
CA LEU A 107 -10.24 0.40 -9.26
C LEU A 107 -11.01 -0.89 -9.61
N GLY A 108 -10.33 -1.96 -9.99
CA GLY A 108 -10.92 -3.27 -10.23
C GLY A 108 -9.87 -4.35 -10.38
N ALA A 109 -10.14 -5.54 -9.84
CA ALA A 109 -9.32 -6.72 -10.06
C ALA A 109 -10.09 -7.67 -11.00
N ARG A 110 -9.48 -8.01 -12.13
CA ARG A 110 -10.04 -8.84 -13.21
C ARG A 110 -9.04 -9.95 -13.55
N PRO A 111 -9.37 -11.24 -13.32
CA PRO A 111 -8.44 -12.34 -13.55
C PRO A 111 -7.84 -12.36 -14.97
N GLU A 112 -8.64 -12.01 -15.98
CA GLU A 112 -8.21 -11.99 -17.38
C GLU A 112 -7.07 -10.99 -17.66
N ILE A 113 -6.97 -9.91 -16.87
CA ILE A 113 -5.87 -8.95 -16.97
C ILE A 113 -4.59 -9.57 -16.41
N ASN A 114 -4.70 -10.29 -15.29
CA ASN A 114 -3.56 -10.96 -14.67
C ASN A 114 -3.05 -12.10 -15.55
N GLU A 115 -3.97 -12.94 -16.06
CA GLU A 115 -3.65 -14.04 -16.97
C GLU A 115 -2.93 -13.54 -18.24
N ALA A 116 -3.39 -12.42 -18.82
CA ALA A 116 -2.73 -11.81 -19.98
C ALA A 116 -1.29 -11.38 -19.66
N VAL A 117 -1.05 -10.79 -18.49
CA VAL A 117 0.29 -10.37 -18.06
C VAL A 117 1.20 -11.57 -17.74
N HIS A 118 0.64 -12.58 -17.07
CA HIS A 118 1.35 -13.81 -16.74
C HIS A 118 1.73 -14.63 -17.97
N SER A 119 0.99 -14.51 -19.07
CA SER A 119 1.24 -15.26 -20.31
C SER A 119 2.64 -15.03 -20.92
N TYR A 120 3.27 -13.90 -20.62
CA TYR A 120 4.65 -13.57 -21.02
C TYR A 120 5.61 -13.42 -19.81
N GLY A 121 5.16 -13.76 -18.60
CA GLY A 121 5.96 -13.70 -17.37
C GLY A 121 6.08 -12.31 -16.72
N GLY A 122 5.23 -11.35 -17.10
CA GLY A 122 5.13 -10.07 -16.41
C GLY A 122 4.55 -10.20 -15.00
N LEU A 123 4.71 -9.14 -14.20
CA LEU A 123 4.19 -9.08 -12.83
C LEU A 123 3.00 -8.13 -12.73
N VAL A 124 2.01 -8.46 -11.90
CA VAL A 124 0.89 -7.55 -11.60
C VAL A 124 0.92 -7.10 -10.15
N PHE A 125 0.98 -5.78 -9.96
CA PHE A 125 0.76 -5.13 -8.68
C PHE A 125 -0.62 -4.49 -8.66
N HIS A 126 -1.42 -4.71 -7.60
CA HIS A 126 -2.77 -4.15 -7.51
C HIS A 126 -2.90 -3.13 -6.39
N ASP A 127 -3.45 -1.95 -6.72
CA ASP A 127 -3.73 -0.87 -5.77
C ASP A 127 -4.93 -1.21 -4.88
N VAL A 128 -4.73 -1.15 -3.58
CA VAL A 128 -5.76 -1.41 -2.57
C VAL A 128 -5.70 -0.41 -1.44
N ILE A 129 -6.87 0.00 -0.96
CA ILE A 129 -7.01 0.99 0.12
C ILE A 129 -7.37 0.36 1.48
N ASN A 130 -7.65 -0.96 1.50
CA ASN A 130 -8.01 -1.69 2.71
C ASN A 130 -7.77 -3.20 2.56
N ASN A 131 -7.81 -3.90 3.69
CA ASN A 131 -7.54 -5.34 3.78
C ASN A 131 -8.55 -6.20 2.98
N LYS A 132 -9.82 -5.77 2.88
CA LYS A 132 -10.84 -6.48 2.08
C LYS A 132 -10.48 -6.49 0.59
N PHE A 133 -10.03 -5.36 0.05
CA PHE A 133 -9.60 -5.29 -1.35
C PHE A 133 -8.25 -6.00 -1.55
N ALA A 134 -7.34 -5.95 -0.58
CA ALA A 134 -6.09 -6.70 -0.60
C ALA A 134 -6.34 -8.20 -0.81
N ARG A 135 -7.22 -8.81 0.00
CA ARG A 135 -7.59 -10.24 -0.15
C ARG A 135 -8.15 -10.55 -1.53
N LYS A 136 -9.11 -9.73 -2.00
CA LYS A 136 -9.72 -9.91 -3.33
C LYS A 136 -8.72 -9.80 -4.47
N ALA A 137 -7.74 -8.91 -4.36
CA ALA A 137 -6.72 -8.75 -5.39
C ALA A 137 -5.82 -9.99 -5.48
N VAL A 138 -5.38 -10.51 -4.33
CA VAL A 138 -4.60 -11.75 -4.23
C VAL A 138 -5.41 -12.96 -4.72
N GLU A 139 -6.67 -13.09 -4.30
CA GLU A 139 -7.59 -14.15 -4.75
C GLU A 139 -7.75 -14.18 -6.28
N LYS A 140 -7.65 -13.02 -6.92
CA LYS A 140 -7.76 -12.88 -8.38
C LYS A 140 -6.41 -12.96 -9.11
N GLY A 141 -5.31 -13.21 -8.40
CA GLY A 141 -4.01 -13.50 -8.99
C GLY A 141 -3.04 -12.31 -9.07
N ALA A 142 -3.21 -11.27 -8.25
CA ALA A 142 -2.16 -10.24 -8.15
C ALA A 142 -0.86 -10.82 -7.54
N ASP A 143 0.29 -10.50 -8.14
CA ASP A 143 1.60 -10.89 -7.64
C ASP A 143 2.08 -10.01 -6.50
N GLY A 144 1.66 -8.74 -6.49
CA GLY A 144 2.00 -7.77 -5.47
C GLY A 144 0.82 -6.86 -5.12
N LEU A 145 0.92 -6.24 -3.94
CA LEU A 145 -0.07 -5.28 -3.47
C LEU A 145 0.57 -3.89 -3.38
N VAL A 146 -0.10 -2.87 -3.89
CA VAL A 146 0.19 -1.48 -3.57
C VAL A 146 -0.81 -1.04 -2.51
N LEU A 147 -0.35 -0.86 -1.28
CA LEU A 147 -1.19 -0.42 -0.17
C LEU A 147 -1.26 1.10 -0.18
N VAL A 148 -2.36 1.66 -0.71
CA VAL A 148 -2.58 3.10 -0.81
C VAL A 148 -3.22 3.62 0.47
N ALA A 149 -2.38 3.85 1.48
CA ALA A 149 -2.78 4.25 2.81
C ALA A 149 -3.02 5.78 2.92
N TRP A 150 -3.37 6.22 4.11
CA TRP A 150 -3.61 7.63 4.42
C TRP A 150 -2.40 8.51 4.07
N GLY A 151 -2.70 9.71 3.57
CA GLY A 151 -1.70 10.69 3.14
C GLY A 151 -1.08 10.43 1.76
N ALA A 152 -1.53 9.41 1.02
CA ALA A 152 -1.17 9.23 -0.40
C ALA A 152 -1.84 10.30 -1.27
N GLY A 153 -1.22 10.70 -2.38
CA GLY A 153 -1.79 11.71 -3.29
C GLY A 153 -2.87 11.15 -4.21
N GLY A 154 -3.86 11.97 -4.56
CA GLY A 154 -5.02 11.49 -5.31
C GLY A 154 -5.85 10.50 -4.48
N HIS A 155 -6.50 9.54 -5.13
CA HIS A 155 -7.36 8.57 -4.44
C HIS A 155 -6.57 7.77 -3.39
N ALA A 156 -7.02 7.83 -2.14
CA ALA A 156 -6.29 7.23 -1.02
C ALA A 156 -7.25 6.59 -0.01
N GLY A 157 -6.77 5.56 0.69
CA GLY A 157 -7.47 5.01 1.85
C GLY A 157 -7.32 5.89 3.08
N THR A 158 -8.16 5.65 4.09
CA THR A 158 -8.14 6.37 5.38
C THR A 158 -7.37 5.63 6.48
N LEU A 159 -6.87 4.43 6.18
CA LEU A 159 -6.13 3.62 7.14
C LEU A 159 -4.68 4.12 7.28
N SER A 160 -4.18 4.10 8.52
CA SER A 160 -2.77 4.36 8.81
C SER A 160 -1.86 3.39 8.03
N PRO A 161 -0.74 3.87 7.46
CA PRO A 161 0.24 3.01 6.78
C PRO A 161 0.71 1.84 7.65
N PHE A 162 0.96 2.08 8.95
CA PHE A 162 1.41 1.03 9.88
C PHE A 162 0.33 -0.02 10.14
N ALA A 163 -0.93 0.41 10.33
CA ALA A 163 -2.04 -0.50 10.57
C ALA A 163 -2.32 -1.38 9.35
N LEU A 164 -2.42 -0.76 8.16
CA LEU A 164 -2.73 -1.47 6.93
C LEU A 164 -1.64 -2.49 6.55
N VAL A 165 -0.35 -2.13 6.70
CA VAL A 165 0.75 -3.09 6.46
C VAL A 165 0.67 -4.25 7.44
N GLN A 166 0.49 -3.98 8.74
CA GLN A 166 0.41 -5.04 9.76
C GLN A 166 -0.75 -6.00 9.49
N GLU A 167 -1.95 -5.49 9.24
CA GLU A 167 -3.13 -6.30 8.96
C GLU A 167 -2.95 -7.19 7.71
N VAL A 168 -2.33 -6.68 6.66
CA VAL A 168 -2.07 -7.45 5.44
C VAL A 168 -0.99 -8.51 5.70
N ARG A 169 0.06 -8.16 6.46
CA ARG A 169 1.16 -9.08 6.79
C ARG A 169 0.76 -10.24 7.69
N GLU A 170 -0.37 -10.18 8.39
CA GLU A 170 -0.87 -11.33 9.16
C GLU A 170 -1.20 -12.55 8.28
N TRP A 171 -1.48 -12.33 7.00
CA TRP A 171 -1.92 -13.40 6.09
C TRP A 171 -1.22 -13.40 4.73
N TRP A 172 -0.49 -12.33 4.37
CA TRP A 172 0.19 -12.20 3.09
C TRP A 172 1.71 -12.06 3.22
N ASP A 173 2.40 -13.03 2.64
CA ASP A 173 3.87 -13.11 2.60
C ASP A 173 4.46 -12.58 1.27
N GLY A 174 3.63 -12.18 0.31
CA GLY A 174 4.07 -11.71 -1.01
C GLY A 174 4.46 -10.23 -1.05
N PRO A 175 4.90 -9.72 -2.21
CA PRO A 175 5.32 -8.33 -2.39
C PRO A 175 4.29 -7.31 -1.91
N ILE A 176 4.76 -6.33 -1.13
CA ILE A 176 3.99 -5.14 -0.73
C ILE A 176 4.77 -3.88 -1.08
N ALA A 177 4.18 -3.00 -1.87
CA ALA A 177 4.61 -1.61 -2.04
C ALA A 177 3.69 -0.70 -1.21
N LEU A 178 4.24 0.06 -0.26
CA LEU A 178 3.46 0.97 0.59
C LEU A 178 3.43 2.38 0.01
N SER A 179 2.24 2.93 -0.17
CA SER A 179 2.01 4.35 -0.46
C SER A 179 1.33 5.03 0.73
N GLY A 180 1.63 6.31 0.95
CA GLY A 180 1.06 7.11 2.04
C GLY A 180 2.11 7.98 2.73
N ALA A 181 2.09 9.29 2.46
CA ALA A 181 2.98 10.29 3.07
C ALA A 181 4.49 9.99 2.98
N ILE A 182 4.95 9.26 1.95
CA ILE A 182 6.38 8.95 1.75
C ILE A 182 7.02 10.05 0.89
N GLY A 183 7.79 10.92 1.55
CA GLY A 183 8.44 12.10 0.95
C GLY A 183 9.95 12.18 1.11
N SER A 184 10.60 11.09 1.54
CA SER A 184 12.04 11.06 1.89
C SER A 184 12.58 9.63 1.84
N GLY A 185 13.90 9.47 1.75
CA GLY A 185 14.58 8.18 1.92
C GLY A 185 14.36 7.56 3.30
N HIS A 186 14.22 8.41 4.32
CA HIS A 186 13.76 8.03 5.65
C HIS A 186 12.38 7.36 5.63
N GLY A 187 11.44 7.91 4.85
CA GLY A 187 10.13 7.32 4.65
C GLY A 187 10.19 5.96 3.93
N VAL A 188 11.09 5.82 2.95
CA VAL A 188 11.34 4.53 2.29
C VAL A 188 11.83 3.49 3.29
N ALA A 189 12.81 3.84 4.13
CA ALA A 189 13.30 2.94 5.18
C ALA A 189 12.23 2.60 6.22
N ALA A 190 11.38 3.57 6.59
CA ALA A 190 10.27 3.36 7.51
C ALA A 190 9.21 2.40 6.94
N ALA A 191 8.91 2.47 5.64
CA ALA A 191 8.02 1.53 4.97
C ALA A 191 8.56 0.09 5.04
N VAL A 192 9.85 -0.09 4.74
CA VAL A 192 10.53 -1.39 4.85
C VAL A 192 10.51 -1.90 6.29
N ALA A 193 10.85 -1.05 7.26
CA ALA A 193 10.82 -1.40 8.68
C ALA A 193 9.42 -1.75 9.19
N ALA A 194 8.37 -1.14 8.63
CA ALA A 194 6.97 -1.46 8.93
C ALA A 194 6.54 -2.82 8.37
N GLY A 195 7.32 -3.40 7.46
CA GLY A 195 7.08 -4.71 6.86
C GLY A 195 6.73 -4.68 5.38
N ALA A 196 6.75 -3.52 4.70
CA ALA A 196 6.64 -3.48 3.24
C ALA A 196 7.94 -3.98 2.57
N ASP A 197 7.86 -4.39 1.31
CA ASP A 197 9.06 -4.72 0.51
C ASP A 197 9.56 -3.49 -0.27
N PHE A 198 8.63 -2.59 -0.63
CA PHE A 198 8.91 -1.38 -1.38
C PHE A 198 8.13 -0.19 -0.83
N ALA A 199 8.66 1.01 -1.06
CA ALA A 199 7.88 2.24 -1.02
C ALA A 199 7.24 2.51 -2.39
N TYR A 200 6.18 3.29 -2.39
CA TYR A 200 5.46 3.73 -3.59
C TYR A 200 5.26 5.24 -3.51
N VAL A 201 6.13 5.98 -4.19
CA VAL A 201 6.34 7.41 -3.98
C VAL A 201 5.72 8.20 -5.14
N GLY A 202 4.82 9.13 -4.81
CA GLY A 202 4.11 9.95 -5.80
C GLY A 202 4.55 11.41 -5.81
N SER A 203 3.96 12.22 -4.92
CA SER A 203 4.03 13.69 -4.96
C SER A 203 5.44 14.28 -5.16
N PRO A 204 6.51 13.77 -4.50
CA PRO A 204 7.85 14.32 -4.70
C PRO A 204 8.34 14.28 -6.15
N PHE A 205 7.96 13.26 -6.92
CA PHE A 205 8.34 13.17 -8.33
C PHE A 205 7.65 14.21 -9.21
N ILE A 206 6.54 14.82 -8.76
CA ILE A 206 5.87 15.89 -9.51
C ILE A 206 6.77 17.13 -9.58
N ALA A 207 7.50 17.44 -8.50
CA ALA A 207 8.46 18.54 -8.41
C ALA A 207 9.83 18.18 -9.02
N THR A 208 9.82 17.46 -10.16
CA THR A 208 11.03 17.15 -10.92
C THR A 208 11.03 17.79 -12.30
N HIS A 209 12.21 17.94 -12.91
CA HIS A 209 12.33 18.51 -14.26
C HIS A 209 11.62 17.65 -15.31
N GLU A 210 11.67 16.33 -15.17
CA GLU A 210 11.14 15.36 -16.14
C GLU A 210 9.62 15.19 -16.05
N ALA A 211 9.02 15.56 -14.92
CA ALA A 211 7.57 15.49 -14.72
C ALA A 211 6.81 16.49 -15.59
N ASN A 212 5.75 15.99 -16.25
CA ASN A 212 4.83 16.79 -17.04
C ASN A 212 3.79 17.51 -16.15
N ALA A 213 4.28 18.41 -15.31
CA ALA A 213 3.47 19.28 -14.46
C ALA A 213 3.78 20.74 -14.77
N SER A 214 2.80 21.63 -14.56
CA SER A 214 3.04 23.07 -14.68
C SER A 214 4.00 23.55 -13.60
N GLU A 215 4.78 24.59 -13.88
CA GLU A 215 5.67 25.19 -12.88
C GLU A 215 4.91 25.65 -11.64
N ALA A 216 3.67 26.13 -11.80
CA ALA A 216 2.80 26.48 -10.67
C ALA A 216 2.49 25.27 -9.78
N TYR A 217 2.27 24.09 -10.36
CA TYR A 217 2.05 22.87 -9.59
C TYR A 217 3.35 22.44 -8.88
N LYS A 218 4.48 22.43 -9.57
CA LYS A 218 5.78 22.10 -8.98
C LYS A 218 6.12 23.02 -7.81
N ASN A 219 5.93 24.33 -7.97
CA ASN A 219 6.19 25.32 -6.93
C ASN A 219 5.22 25.20 -5.75
N ALA A 220 3.94 24.91 -6.00
CA ALA A 220 2.97 24.69 -4.91
C ALA A 220 3.32 23.48 -4.04
N ILE A 221 4.01 22.47 -4.58
CA ILE A 221 4.56 21.35 -3.79
C ILE A 221 5.76 21.81 -2.95
N VAL A 222 6.66 22.58 -3.55
CA VAL A 222 7.86 23.10 -2.87
C VAL A 222 7.51 24.06 -1.72
N GLU A 223 6.49 24.89 -1.92
CA GLU A 223 6.01 25.86 -0.92
C GLU A 223 5.07 25.22 0.11
N GLY A 224 4.46 24.08 -0.24
CA GLY A 224 3.40 23.45 0.54
C GLY A 224 3.90 22.53 1.65
N SER A 225 2.97 22.19 2.53
CA SER A 225 3.17 21.26 3.62
C SER A 225 2.04 20.23 3.72
N ALA A 226 2.13 19.29 4.66
CA ALA A 226 1.04 18.37 4.96
C ALA A 226 -0.29 19.08 5.29
N GLU A 227 -0.26 20.28 5.88
CA GLU A 227 -1.46 21.08 6.22
C GLU A 227 -2.13 21.70 4.98
N ASP A 228 -1.39 21.80 3.87
CA ASP A 228 -1.87 22.32 2.58
C ASP A 228 -2.54 21.25 1.72
N ILE A 229 -2.80 20.08 2.29
CA ILE A 229 -3.51 18.98 1.65
C ILE A 229 -4.95 18.91 2.17
N VAL A 230 -5.91 18.81 1.25
CA VAL A 230 -7.32 18.58 1.55
C VAL A 230 -7.77 17.22 1.03
N TYR A 231 -8.47 16.46 1.87
CA TYR A 231 -9.08 15.19 1.51
C TYR A 231 -10.55 15.41 1.13
N SER A 232 -10.90 15.18 -0.13
CA SER A 232 -12.24 15.47 -0.66
C SER A 232 -12.65 14.47 -1.73
N ASN A 233 -13.95 14.19 -1.87
CA ASN A 233 -14.49 13.43 -3.00
C ASN A 233 -15.08 14.34 -4.10
N LEU A 234 -15.02 15.65 -3.94
CA LEU A 234 -15.73 16.60 -4.80
C LEU A 234 -15.32 16.52 -6.27
N PHE A 235 -14.03 16.32 -6.52
CA PHE A 235 -13.46 16.51 -7.86
C PHE A 235 -13.60 15.31 -8.79
N THR A 236 -13.68 14.10 -8.23
CA THR A 236 -13.71 12.84 -8.98
C THR A 236 -14.86 11.92 -8.59
N GLY A 237 -15.64 12.28 -7.56
CA GLY A 237 -16.64 11.42 -6.93
C GLY A 237 -16.04 10.36 -5.99
N VAL A 238 -14.71 10.25 -5.91
CA VAL A 238 -14.00 9.34 -5.02
C VAL A 238 -13.05 10.17 -4.16
N HIS A 239 -12.97 9.85 -2.87
CA HIS A 239 -12.11 10.61 -1.98
C HIS A 239 -10.63 10.53 -2.41
N GLY A 240 -9.98 11.69 -2.43
CA GLY A 240 -8.55 11.81 -2.67
C GLY A 240 -7.96 13.05 -2.02
N ASN A 241 -6.63 13.09 -1.99
CA ASN A 241 -5.85 14.21 -1.45
C ASN A 241 -5.42 15.17 -2.57
N TYR A 242 -5.64 16.47 -2.35
CA TYR A 242 -5.39 17.55 -3.30
C TYR A 242 -4.69 18.75 -2.63
N LEU A 243 -3.91 19.51 -3.39
CA LEU A 243 -3.31 20.76 -2.91
C LEU A 243 -4.37 21.85 -2.77
N LYS A 244 -4.48 22.43 -1.57
CA LYS A 244 -5.33 23.59 -1.29
C LYS A 244 -5.03 24.77 -2.22
N ALA A 245 -3.77 24.93 -2.66
CA ALA A 245 -3.38 25.96 -3.62
C ALA A 245 -4.19 25.91 -4.94
N SER A 246 -4.32 24.73 -5.53
CA SER A 246 -5.13 24.54 -6.75
C SER A 246 -6.63 24.76 -6.53
N VAL A 247 -7.13 24.34 -5.37
CA VAL A 247 -8.55 24.52 -4.99
C VAL A 247 -8.87 26.01 -4.87
N ARG A 248 -8.01 26.79 -4.21
CA ARG A 248 -8.12 28.25 -4.12
C ARG A 248 -8.01 28.91 -5.49
N ALA A 249 -7.08 28.47 -6.34
CA ALA A 249 -6.93 28.98 -7.70
C ALA A 249 -8.18 28.73 -8.56
N ALA A 250 -8.91 27.65 -8.30
CA ALA A 250 -10.20 27.35 -8.94
C ALA A 250 -11.39 28.14 -8.34
N GLY A 251 -11.15 29.02 -7.36
CA GLY A 251 -12.18 29.85 -6.74
C GLY A 251 -13.00 29.15 -5.65
N LEU A 252 -12.51 28.03 -5.12
CA LEU A 252 -13.18 27.26 -4.06
C LEU A 252 -12.46 27.46 -2.71
N ASP A 253 -13.23 27.33 -1.62
CA ASP A 253 -12.67 27.30 -0.26
C ASP A 253 -12.27 25.86 0.12
N PRO A 254 -10.98 25.54 0.27
CA PRO A 254 -10.53 24.20 0.62
C PRO A 254 -10.98 23.75 2.02
N ASP A 255 -11.34 24.68 2.90
CA ASP A 255 -11.75 24.37 4.28
C ASP A 255 -13.28 24.24 4.40
N ALA A 256 -14.02 24.44 3.30
CA ALA A 256 -15.48 24.36 3.22
C ALA A 256 -15.99 23.73 1.91
N LEU A 257 -15.34 22.65 1.44
CA LEU A 257 -15.75 21.94 0.22
C LEU A 257 -17.05 21.13 0.42
N PRO A 258 -18.01 21.17 -0.52
CA PRO A 258 -19.16 20.28 -0.49
C PRO A 258 -18.76 18.82 -0.74
N GLU A 259 -19.58 17.89 -0.24
CA GLU A 259 -19.48 16.46 -0.56
C GLU A 259 -20.19 16.15 -1.89
N SER A 260 -19.56 15.37 -2.75
CA SER A 260 -20.17 14.89 -4.00
C SER A 260 -20.96 13.60 -3.77
N ASP A 261 -22.04 13.42 -4.54
CA ASP A 261 -22.77 12.15 -4.64
C ASP A 261 -21.90 11.10 -5.39
N PRO A 262 -21.53 9.96 -4.77
CA PRO A 262 -20.72 8.92 -5.41
C PRO A 262 -21.37 8.25 -6.62
N SER A 263 -22.70 8.36 -6.77
CA SER A 263 -23.45 7.74 -7.88
C SER A 263 -23.34 8.50 -9.21
N ALA A 264 -22.84 9.74 -9.19
CA ALA A 264 -22.67 10.61 -10.36
C ALA A 264 -21.28 10.50 -11.02
N MET A 265 -20.55 9.40 -10.78
CA MET A 265 -19.18 9.20 -11.24
C MET A 265 -19.06 9.20 -12.78
N ASP A 266 -18.40 10.20 -13.35
CA ASP A 266 -18.10 10.31 -14.77
C ASP A 266 -16.63 10.71 -15.03
N PHE A 267 -15.84 9.79 -15.60
CA PHE A 267 -14.47 10.04 -16.03
C PHE A 267 -14.38 10.77 -17.39
N SER A 268 -15.52 11.04 -18.03
CA SER A 268 -15.60 11.61 -19.38
C SER A 268 -15.83 13.13 -19.44
N GLY A 269 -16.20 13.81 -18.35
CA GLY A 269 -16.50 15.25 -18.44
C GLY A 269 -16.59 16.07 -17.15
N SER A 270 -15.55 16.87 -16.87
CA SER A 270 -15.66 18.29 -16.50
C SER A 270 -14.29 18.96 -16.71
N LYS A 271 -14.22 20.26 -17.00
CA LYS A 271 -12.91 20.95 -17.14
C LYS A 271 -12.24 21.25 -15.80
N ALA A 272 -13.00 21.19 -14.69
CA ALA A 272 -12.56 21.60 -13.37
C ALA A 272 -11.45 20.69 -12.78
N TRP A 273 -11.45 19.39 -13.07
CA TRP A 273 -10.48 18.46 -12.47
C TRP A 273 -9.04 18.63 -13.00
N LYS A 274 -8.85 19.16 -14.22
CA LYS A 274 -7.49 19.34 -14.79
C LYS A 274 -6.66 20.35 -14.00
N ASP A 275 -7.33 21.32 -13.42
CA ASP A 275 -6.72 22.42 -12.68
C ASP A 275 -6.65 22.11 -11.17
N ILE A 276 -7.16 20.96 -10.73
CA ILE A 276 -7.07 20.49 -9.35
C ILE A 276 -5.94 19.47 -9.23
N TRP A 277 -5.00 19.77 -8.34
CA TRP A 277 -3.72 19.09 -8.28
C TRP A 277 -3.72 18.02 -7.18
N GLY A 278 -3.73 16.75 -7.58
CA GLY A 278 -3.70 15.60 -6.66
C GLY A 278 -2.33 15.39 -6.02
N CYS A 279 -2.25 15.58 -4.70
CA CYS A 279 -0.98 15.57 -3.97
C CYS A 279 -1.17 14.96 -2.58
N GLY A 280 -0.20 14.15 -2.16
CA GLY A 280 -0.15 13.54 -0.83
C GLY A 280 0.52 14.43 0.22
N GLN A 281 0.43 14.02 1.48
CA GLN A 281 0.96 14.73 2.65
C GLN A 281 2.49 14.69 2.76
N GLY A 282 3.15 13.77 2.06
CA GLY A 282 4.61 13.60 2.09
C GLY A 282 5.37 14.61 1.24
N ILE A 283 5.07 15.91 1.36
CA ILE A 283 5.73 16.98 0.57
C ILE A 283 6.62 17.91 1.38
N ASP A 284 6.59 17.87 2.72
CA ASP A 284 7.38 18.75 3.60
C ASP A 284 8.90 18.69 3.35
N GLY A 285 9.39 17.58 2.78
CA GLY A 285 10.80 17.38 2.43
C GLY A 285 11.19 17.88 1.03
N VAL A 286 10.24 18.33 0.22
CA VAL A 286 10.48 18.79 -1.16
C VAL A 286 10.74 20.30 -1.10
N ARG A 287 12.00 20.72 -1.28
CA ARG A 287 12.41 22.13 -1.08
C ARG A 287 12.77 22.87 -2.36
N ASP A 288 12.96 22.14 -3.45
CA ASP A 288 13.35 22.68 -4.74
C ASP A 288 12.81 21.78 -5.86
N VAL A 289 12.68 22.33 -7.06
CA VAL A 289 12.43 21.55 -8.28
C VAL A 289 13.76 21.04 -8.82
N VAL A 290 13.98 19.72 -8.71
CA VAL A 290 15.26 19.07 -9.02
C VAL A 290 15.13 18.06 -10.16
N SER A 291 16.24 17.47 -10.63
CA SER A 291 16.12 16.29 -11.51
C SER A 291 15.64 15.08 -10.72
N THR A 292 15.03 14.13 -11.40
CA THR A 292 14.64 12.83 -10.82
C THR A 292 15.86 12.11 -10.23
N ALA A 293 17.01 12.18 -10.90
CA ALA A 293 18.26 11.62 -10.40
C ALA A 293 18.69 12.23 -9.07
N ALA A 294 18.69 13.57 -8.96
CA ALA A 294 19.07 14.25 -7.73
C ALA A 294 18.11 13.95 -6.57
N LEU A 295 16.81 13.83 -6.85
CA LEU A 295 15.83 13.42 -5.86
C LEU A 295 16.11 12.01 -5.32
N VAL A 296 16.39 11.06 -6.22
CA VAL A 296 16.69 9.67 -5.86
C VAL A 296 18.05 9.56 -5.16
N ASP A 297 19.05 10.36 -5.55
CA ASP A 297 20.35 10.44 -4.87
C ASP A 297 20.17 10.80 -3.39
N ARG A 298 19.45 11.89 -3.13
CA ARG A 298 19.13 12.31 -1.76
C ARG A 298 18.38 11.23 -0.99
N TYR A 299 17.38 10.59 -1.60
CA TYR A 299 16.65 9.52 -0.95
C TYR A 299 17.51 8.30 -0.65
N HIS A 300 18.52 8.03 -1.47
CA HIS A 300 19.45 6.94 -1.23
C HIS A 300 20.29 7.22 0.02
N GLU A 301 20.89 8.40 0.12
CA GLU A 301 21.65 8.83 1.29
C GLU A 301 20.79 8.78 2.58
N GLU A 302 19.59 9.37 2.53
CA GLU A 302 18.65 9.37 3.66
C GLU A 302 18.18 7.95 4.04
N PHE A 303 18.03 7.06 3.07
CA PHE A 303 17.67 5.66 3.30
C PHE A 303 18.80 4.90 3.99
N GLU A 304 20.04 5.07 3.54
CA GLU A 304 21.21 4.45 4.17
C GLU A 304 21.39 4.93 5.61
N ASP A 305 21.25 6.25 5.84
CA ASP A 305 21.29 6.84 7.18
C ASP A 305 20.20 6.28 8.11
N ALA A 306 18.98 6.11 7.59
CA ALA A 306 17.88 5.52 8.33
C ALA A 306 18.15 4.04 8.67
N CYS A 307 18.64 3.28 7.70
CA CYS A 307 19.01 1.87 7.88
C CYS A 307 20.12 1.71 8.92
N ALA A 308 21.17 2.53 8.85
CA ALA A 308 22.26 2.54 9.82
C ALA A 308 21.74 2.87 11.24
N ARG A 309 20.85 3.86 11.35
CA ARG A 309 20.21 4.22 12.62
C ARG A 309 19.38 3.07 13.20
N VAL A 310 18.53 2.43 12.40
CA VAL A 310 17.71 1.29 12.84
C VAL A 310 18.60 0.09 13.23
N ALA A 311 19.65 -0.19 12.46
CA ALA A 311 20.61 -1.25 12.79
C ALA A 311 21.32 -0.98 14.12
N ALA A 312 21.70 0.27 14.41
CA ALA A 312 22.29 0.65 15.69
C ALA A 312 21.34 0.39 16.88
N TYR A 313 20.03 0.61 16.72
CA TYR A 313 19.05 0.18 17.74
C TYR A 313 19.01 -1.34 17.87
N GLY A 314 19.05 -2.09 16.77
CA GLY A 314 19.12 -3.56 16.77
C GLY A 314 20.31 -4.10 17.56
N ALA A 315 21.50 -3.54 17.33
CA ALA A 315 22.74 -3.92 18.00
C ALA A 315 22.67 -3.76 19.54
N VAL A 316 21.88 -2.80 20.06
CA VAL A 316 21.65 -2.65 21.50
C VAL A 316 20.91 -3.87 22.09
N TYR A 317 20.12 -4.58 21.29
CA TYR A 317 19.36 -5.76 21.71
C TYR A 317 20.04 -7.07 21.29
N GLU A 318 20.94 -7.06 20.30
CA GLU A 318 21.81 -8.18 20.00
C GLU A 318 22.67 -8.54 21.24
N GLY A 319 22.51 -9.76 21.74
CA GLY A 319 23.21 -10.24 22.94
C GLY A 319 22.58 -9.85 24.29
N LYS A 320 21.55 -9.00 24.34
CA LYS A 320 20.78 -8.78 25.60
C LYS A 320 19.87 -9.99 25.87
N CYS A 321 20.41 -10.97 26.60
CA CYS A 321 19.64 -12.04 27.21
C CYS A 321 18.63 -11.44 28.22
N GLY A 322 17.34 -11.71 28.03
CA GLY A 322 16.27 -11.30 28.92
C GLY A 322 15.08 -12.23 28.82
N TRP A 323 14.34 -12.43 29.91
CA TRP A 323 13.23 -13.40 30.02
C TRP A 323 12.21 -13.33 28.85
N ARG A 324 11.90 -12.14 28.33
CA ARG A 324 10.98 -11.97 27.18
C ARG A 324 11.52 -12.58 25.89
N ASN A 325 12.85 -12.58 25.69
CA ASN A 325 13.50 -13.21 24.55
C ASN A 325 13.52 -14.73 24.67
N CYS A 326 13.63 -15.29 25.89
CA CYS A 326 13.54 -16.74 26.11
C CYS A 326 12.20 -17.34 25.64
N ARG A 327 11.07 -16.62 25.80
CA ARG A 327 9.75 -17.09 25.33
C ARG A 327 9.63 -17.21 23.81
N ARG A 328 10.41 -16.43 23.06
CA ARG A 328 10.43 -16.46 21.59
C ARG A 328 11.25 -17.63 21.04
N VAL A 329 12.23 -18.09 21.80
CA VAL A 329 13.23 -19.09 21.39
C VAL A 329 12.89 -20.48 21.96
N HIS A 330 12.16 -20.54 23.08
CA HIS A 330 11.71 -21.79 23.67
C HIS A 330 10.21 -22.00 23.42
N PRO A 331 9.80 -23.05 22.66
CA PRO A 331 8.42 -23.52 22.70
C PRO A 331 8.07 -23.91 24.15
N ARG A 332 6.78 -23.88 24.51
CA ARG A 332 6.24 -23.91 25.90
C ARG A 332 6.69 -25.06 26.82
N ARG A 333 7.56 -25.97 26.38
CA ARG A 333 8.22 -27.00 27.19
C ARG A 333 9.70 -27.07 26.82
N CYS A 334 10.57 -26.44 27.61
CA CYS A 334 11.97 -26.81 27.63
C CYS A 334 12.08 -28.15 28.37
N THR A 335 12.56 -29.21 27.73
CA THR A 335 12.67 -30.55 28.32
C THR A 335 13.99 -30.79 29.07
N GLY A 336 14.79 -29.74 29.31
CA GLY A 336 16.04 -29.82 30.07
C GLY A 336 17.16 -30.64 29.41
N ALA A 337 16.97 -31.12 28.17
CA ALA A 337 17.95 -31.93 27.46
C ALA A 337 18.98 -31.06 26.72
N ASN A 338 19.98 -30.60 27.48
CA ASN A 338 21.37 -30.27 27.15
C ASN A 338 21.74 -29.83 25.70
N GLY A 339 21.76 -28.53 25.49
CA GLY A 339 22.57 -27.87 24.46
C GLY A 339 22.84 -26.41 24.86
N PRO A 340 23.96 -25.80 24.44
CA PRO A 340 24.20 -24.37 24.66
C PRO A 340 23.10 -23.54 23.99
N CYS A 341 22.58 -22.53 24.67
CA CYS A 341 21.60 -21.61 24.08
C CYS A 341 22.16 -21.02 22.77
N THR A 342 21.42 -21.10 21.67
CA THR A 342 21.87 -20.62 20.35
C THR A 342 22.09 -19.10 20.29
N ILE A 343 21.59 -18.34 21.28
CA ILE A 343 21.78 -16.88 21.38
C ILE A 343 23.01 -16.51 22.20
N CYS A 344 23.24 -17.18 23.33
CA CYS A 344 24.26 -16.75 24.30
C CYS A 344 25.30 -17.83 24.64
N GLY A 345 25.24 -19.00 24.01
CA GLY A 345 26.21 -20.08 24.18
C GLY A 345 26.21 -20.75 25.55
N THR A 346 25.43 -20.27 26.53
CA THR A 346 25.43 -20.83 27.89
C THR A 346 24.58 -22.10 27.99
N THR A 347 25.14 -23.09 28.68
CA THR A 347 24.48 -24.35 29.07
C THR A 347 23.84 -24.26 30.46
N SER A 348 24.06 -23.16 31.21
CA SER A 348 23.63 -23.06 32.59
C SER A 348 22.21 -22.47 32.71
N HIS A 349 21.30 -23.25 33.28
CA HIS A 349 19.99 -22.78 33.79
C HIS A 349 20.12 -21.90 35.05
N ALA A 350 21.34 -21.62 35.52
CA ALA A 350 21.63 -20.83 36.73
C ALA A 350 21.79 -19.33 36.46
N THR A 351 21.34 -18.82 35.32
CA THR A 351 21.29 -17.37 35.11
C THR A 351 20.09 -16.79 35.87
N LYS A 352 20.25 -15.59 36.45
CA LYS A 352 19.17 -14.84 37.13
C LYS A 352 17.86 -14.87 36.32
N TYR A 353 17.97 -14.78 34.99
CA TYR A 353 16.84 -14.77 34.07
C TYR A 353 16.09 -16.11 33.95
N HIS A 354 16.79 -17.25 34.04
CA HIS A 354 16.13 -18.57 34.04
C HIS A 354 15.38 -18.80 35.35
N ILE A 355 15.98 -18.40 36.48
CA ILE A 355 15.34 -18.47 37.81
C ILE A 355 14.10 -17.56 37.84
N GLU A 356 14.18 -16.37 37.27
CA GLU A 356 13.02 -15.46 37.13
C GLU A 356 11.94 -16.02 36.18
N PHE A 357 12.31 -16.71 35.10
CA PHE A 357 11.36 -17.37 34.21
C PHE A 357 10.65 -18.55 34.87
N GLU A 358 11.37 -19.42 35.57
CA GLU A 358 10.81 -20.51 36.36
C GLU A 358 9.87 -19.97 37.46
N ARG A 359 10.26 -18.90 38.15
CA ARG A 359 9.38 -18.20 39.11
C ARG A 359 8.12 -17.66 38.44
N TYR A 360 8.23 -17.08 37.25
CA TYR A 360 7.07 -16.61 36.49
C TYR A 360 6.14 -17.76 36.05
N ILE A 361 6.68 -18.90 35.61
CA ILE A 361 5.91 -20.09 35.25
C ILE A 361 5.24 -20.69 36.50
N ALA A 362 5.97 -20.81 37.61
CA ALA A 362 5.44 -21.32 38.87
C ALA A 362 4.38 -20.40 39.50
N ALA A 363 4.48 -19.08 39.29
CA ALA A 363 3.49 -18.11 39.75
C ALA A 363 2.22 -18.08 38.89
N ARG A 364 2.23 -18.72 37.71
CA ARG A 364 1.03 -18.86 36.88
C ARG A 364 0.14 -19.96 37.44
N LYS A 365 -1.02 -19.59 37.97
CA LYS A 365 -2.13 -20.53 38.15
C LYS A 365 -2.46 -21.13 36.76
N PRO A 366 -2.67 -22.45 36.63
CA PRO A 366 -3.16 -23.01 35.39
C PRO A 366 -4.44 -22.27 35.01
N ARG A 367 -4.54 -21.83 33.74
CA ARG A 367 -5.77 -21.26 33.24
C ARG A 367 -6.84 -22.35 33.43
N PRO A 368 -7.96 -22.09 34.12
CA PRO A 368 -9.03 -23.07 34.19
C PRO A 368 -9.41 -23.47 32.76
N PRO A 369 -9.87 -24.71 32.54
CA PRO A 369 -10.44 -25.09 31.25
C PRO A 369 -11.47 -24.02 30.88
N THR A 370 -11.37 -23.47 29.68
CA THR A 370 -12.43 -22.61 29.15
C THR A 370 -13.67 -23.47 29.02
N GLU A 371 -14.61 -23.34 29.95
CA GLU A 371 -16.00 -23.73 29.73
C GLU A 371 -16.59 -22.86 28.61
N PRO A 372 -17.59 -23.37 27.86
CA PRO A 372 -18.20 -22.62 26.78
C PRO A 372 -18.83 -21.34 27.33
N GLU A 373 -18.60 -20.23 26.65
CA GLU A 373 -19.07 -18.90 27.04
C GLU A 373 -20.58 -18.88 27.27
N GLY A 374 -20.95 -18.69 28.53
CA GLY A 374 -22.29 -18.40 28.99
C GLY A 374 -22.19 -17.47 30.19
N GLU A 375 -21.59 -16.30 30.02
CA GLU A 375 -21.63 -15.24 31.03
C GLU A 375 -22.72 -14.21 30.70
N ASP A 376 -23.53 -14.01 31.72
CA ASP A 376 -24.77 -13.28 31.85
C ASP A 376 -24.70 -11.79 31.44
N ILE A 377 -25.26 -11.50 30.26
CA ILE A 377 -25.36 -10.16 29.66
C ILE A 377 -26.17 -9.18 30.53
N GLU A 378 -27.05 -9.66 31.42
CA GLU A 378 -27.89 -8.81 32.28
C GLU A 378 -27.14 -8.12 33.42
N ALA A 379 -25.97 -8.65 33.82
CA ALA A 379 -25.13 -8.00 34.82
C ALA A 379 -24.40 -6.77 34.24
N MET A 380 -24.05 -6.81 32.95
CA MET A 380 -23.33 -5.73 32.26
C MET A 380 -24.23 -4.54 31.90
N MET A 381 -25.51 -4.79 31.60
CA MET A 381 -26.47 -3.76 31.19
C MET A 381 -26.89 -2.80 32.32
N ARG A 382 -26.91 -3.26 33.58
CA ARG A 382 -27.32 -2.44 34.74
C ARG A 382 -26.32 -1.34 35.14
N GLY A 383 -25.08 -1.39 34.66
CA GLY A 383 -24.03 -0.42 34.99
C GLY A 383 -24.01 0.83 34.11
N VAL A 384 -24.80 0.90 33.03
CA VAL A 384 -24.63 1.90 31.96
C VAL A 384 -25.84 2.82 31.73
N GLY A 385 -26.88 2.75 32.56
CA GLY A 385 -27.98 3.73 32.55
C GLY A 385 -28.81 3.76 31.26
N LEU A 386 -28.98 2.63 30.59
CA LEU A 386 -29.91 2.48 29.47
C LEU A 386 -31.20 1.82 29.99
N SER A 387 -32.36 2.38 29.62
CA SER A 387 -33.70 1.88 29.99
C SER A 387 -33.99 0.49 29.43
N ASP A 388 -34.78 -0.29 30.18
CA ASP A 388 -35.09 -1.70 29.94
C ASP A 388 -35.49 -2.05 28.49
N PRO A 389 -35.10 -3.25 27.99
CA PRO A 389 -35.51 -3.75 26.69
C PRO A 389 -37.01 -4.11 26.65
N PRO A 390 -37.66 -4.05 25.47
CA PRO A 390 -39.08 -4.38 25.34
C PRO A 390 -39.35 -5.86 25.66
N GLN A 391 -40.48 -6.12 26.33
CA GLN A 391 -40.91 -7.46 26.76
C GLN A 391 -41.24 -8.36 25.55
N PRO A 392 -40.96 -9.68 25.63
CA PRO A 392 -41.28 -10.61 24.55
C PRO A 392 -42.77 -10.95 24.48
N GLU A 393 -43.37 -10.77 23.30
CA GLU A 393 -44.70 -11.32 22.95
C GLU A 393 -44.65 -12.85 22.85
N GLY A 394 -45.77 -13.48 23.21
CA GLY A 394 -45.86 -14.89 23.60
C GLY A 394 -45.81 -15.95 22.49
N ASP A 395 -45.62 -17.18 22.97
CA ASP A 395 -45.76 -18.50 22.37
C ASP A 395 -46.12 -18.61 20.87
N ILE A 396 -45.13 -19.06 20.08
CA ILE A 396 -45.32 -19.53 18.70
C ILE A 396 -45.63 -21.03 18.73
N PRO A 397 -46.76 -21.50 18.15
CA PRO A 397 -47.11 -22.92 18.10
C PRO A 397 -46.24 -23.70 17.08
N PRO A 398 -46.12 -25.04 17.22
CA PRO A 398 -45.16 -25.83 16.44
C PRO A 398 -45.51 -25.92 14.94
N PRO A 399 -44.50 -26.10 14.07
CA PRO A 399 -44.68 -26.03 12.62
C PRO A 399 -45.33 -27.29 12.05
N GLY A 400 -46.28 -27.10 11.13
CA GLY A 400 -46.85 -28.14 10.26
C GLY A 400 -45.89 -28.55 9.13
N PRO A 401 -46.20 -29.65 8.41
CA PRO A 401 -45.25 -30.30 7.51
C PRO A 401 -45.01 -29.52 6.21
N ALA A 402 -43.76 -29.62 5.74
CA ALA A 402 -43.20 -28.94 4.59
C ALA A 402 -43.87 -29.29 3.25
N SER A 403 -44.08 -28.27 2.41
CA SER A 403 -44.34 -28.43 0.99
C SER A 403 -43.32 -27.65 0.15
N SER A 404 -42.95 -28.30 -0.94
CA SER A 404 -41.90 -28.00 -1.92
C SER A 404 -42.19 -26.77 -2.79
N GLY A 405 -41.18 -25.92 -3.02
CA GLY A 405 -41.18 -24.90 -4.07
C GLY A 405 -39.81 -24.21 -4.19
N GLY A 406 -39.07 -24.48 -5.26
CA GLY A 406 -37.76 -23.89 -5.57
C GLY A 406 -37.82 -22.40 -5.99
N PRO A 407 -36.66 -21.72 -6.08
CA PRO A 407 -36.59 -20.27 -6.18
C PRO A 407 -36.66 -19.76 -7.63
N PRO A 408 -37.20 -18.54 -7.87
CA PRO A 408 -36.94 -17.78 -9.09
C PRO A 408 -35.70 -16.89 -8.91
N GLY A 409 -34.89 -16.83 -9.97
CA GLY A 409 -33.63 -16.09 -10.05
C GLY A 409 -33.77 -14.57 -10.13
N TYR A 410 -32.63 -13.89 -10.02
CA TYR A 410 -32.46 -12.46 -10.25
C TYR A 410 -31.34 -12.20 -11.26
N LEU A 411 -31.67 -11.34 -12.22
CA LEU A 411 -30.80 -10.67 -13.20
C LEU A 411 -29.92 -9.60 -12.53
#